data_AF-A0A9E3B437-F1
#
_entry.id   AF-A0A9E3B437-F1
#
_cell.length_a   1.000
_cell.length_b   1.000
_cell.length_c   1.000
_cell.angle_alpha   90.00
_cell.angle_beta   90.00
_cell.angle_gamma   90.00
#
_symmetry.space_group_name_H-M   'P 1'
#
loop_
_entity.id
_entity.type
_entity.pdbx_description
1 polymer ?
#
loop_
_entity_poly.entity_id
_entity_poly.type
_entity_poly.pdbx_seq_one_letter_code
_entity_poly.pdbx_strand_id
1 'polypeptide(L)'
;MENGQITLSEINTLDQPHFIQALGSLFEGPPWIVAGAWRKRPFTSRDALYRTLCTIMYEAPGERQVELLQAHPDLVGRAALAGTLSPSSTGEQAAAGLNRLSPEEIATFTRLNAAYTERFRFPFVICARENKKESILAGFALR
;
A
#
# COMPACT_ATOMS: atom_id res chain seq x y z
N MET A 1 -12.91 13.91 7.40
CA MET A 1 -12.31 13.96 8.74
C MET A 1 -10.90 14.45 8.56
N GLU A 2 -10.58 15.63 9.12
CA GLU A 2 -9.28 16.26 9.04
C GLU A 2 -8.19 15.31 9.57
N ASN A 3 -7.05 15.27 8.88
CA ASN A 3 -5.83 14.60 9.33
C ASN A 3 -5.31 15.29 10.61
N GLY A 4 -5.93 15.02 11.75
CA GLY A 4 -5.39 15.39 13.05
C GLY A 4 -4.09 14.65 13.26
N GLN A 5 -2.98 15.38 13.39
CA GLN A 5 -1.69 14.79 13.75
C GLN A 5 -1.84 14.12 15.12
N ILE A 6 -1.86 12.78 15.14
CA ILE A 6 -1.86 11.99 16.37
C ILE A 6 -0.43 11.86 16.89
N THR A 7 -0.23 12.09 18.18
CA THR A 7 1.08 11.96 18.83
C THR A 7 1.38 10.51 19.18
N LEU A 8 2.67 10.19 19.34
CA LEU A 8 3.08 8.86 19.80
C LEU A 8 2.52 8.52 21.18
N SER A 9 2.40 9.53 22.06
CA SER A 9 1.82 9.33 23.39
C SER A 9 0.36 8.90 23.31
N GLU A 10 -0.44 9.51 22.45
CA GLU A 10 -1.83 9.11 22.21
C GLU A 10 -1.90 7.72 21.59
N ILE A 11 -1.08 7.44 20.56
CA ILE A 11 -0.97 6.10 19.95
C ILE A 11 -0.73 5.01 21.02
N ASN A 12 0.08 5.30 22.04
CA ASN A 12 0.39 4.35 23.11
C ASN A 12 -0.75 4.10 24.11
N THR A 13 -1.78 4.96 24.14
CA THR A 13 -2.91 4.84 25.09
C THR A 13 -4.21 4.35 24.45
N LEU A 14 -4.33 4.39 23.11
CA LEU A 14 -5.53 3.91 22.41
C LEU A 14 -5.88 2.45 22.76
N ASP A 15 -7.17 2.13 22.78
CA ASP A 15 -7.61 0.73 22.71
C ASP A 15 -7.35 0.14 21.30
N GLN A 16 -7.62 -1.15 21.12
CA GLN A 16 -7.31 -1.82 19.85
C GLN A 16 -8.14 -1.26 18.68
N PRO A 17 -9.47 -1.07 18.79
CA PRO A 17 -10.27 -0.50 17.70
C PRO A 17 -9.79 0.88 17.26
N HIS A 18 -9.53 1.80 18.20
CA HIS A 18 -9.10 3.16 17.85
C HIS A 18 -7.67 3.19 17.29
N PHE A 19 -6.77 2.31 17.76
CA PHE A 19 -5.43 2.18 17.19
C PHE A 19 -5.47 1.70 15.73
N ILE A 20 -6.31 0.71 15.44
CA ILE A 20 -6.54 0.23 14.08
C ILE A 20 -7.18 1.32 13.22
N GLN A 21 -8.14 2.07 13.76
CA GLN A 21 -8.74 3.19 13.03
C GLN A 21 -7.70 4.27 12.66
N ALA A 22 -6.78 4.59 13.58
CA ALA A 22 -5.79 5.63 13.38
C ALA A 22 -4.68 5.23 12.39
N LEU A 23 -4.24 3.97 12.41
CA LEU A 23 -3.06 3.51 11.67
C LEU A 23 -3.38 2.48 10.57
N GLY A 24 -4.64 2.04 10.46
CA GLY A 24 -5.06 0.96 9.57
C GLY A 24 -4.83 1.23 8.09
N SER A 25 -4.85 2.50 7.67
CA SER A 25 -4.61 2.91 6.29
C SER A 25 -3.13 2.91 5.88
N LEU A 26 -2.20 2.59 6.79
CA LEU A 26 -0.78 2.46 6.45
C LEU A 26 -0.48 1.28 5.54
N PHE A 27 -1.34 0.27 5.53
CA PHE A 27 -1.25 -0.90 4.68
C PHE A 27 -2.59 -1.11 3.98
N GLU A 28 -2.56 -1.52 2.72
CA GLU A 28 -3.79 -1.91 2.01
C GLU A 28 -4.31 -3.27 2.53
N GLY A 29 -5.63 -3.42 2.57
CA GLY A 29 -6.30 -4.66 2.97
C GLY A 29 -6.53 -4.82 4.48
N PRO A 30 -6.68 -6.08 4.97
CA PRO A 30 -6.98 -6.33 6.37
C PRO A 30 -5.89 -5.82 7.32
N PRO A 31 -6.23 -5.18 8.47
CA PRO A 31 -5.27 -4.44 9.30
C PRO A 31 -4.46 -5.35 10.25
N TRP A 32 -4.06 -6.54 9.81
CA TRP A 32 -3.42 -7.54 10.69
C TRP A 32 -2.04 -7.08 11.20
N ILE A 33 -1.29 -6.31 10.38
CA ILE A 33 0.01 -5.74 10.79
C ILE A 33 -0.19 -4.76 11.95
N VAL A 34 -1.15 -3.84 11.78
CA VAL A 34 -1.48 -2.81 12.77
C VAL A 34 -2.08 -3.44 14.04
N ALA A 35 -2.96 -4.42 13.90
CA ALA A 35 -3.51 -5.18 15.01
C ALA A 35 -2.42 -5.93 15.80
N GLY A 36 -1.42 -6.49 15.12
CA GLY A 36 -0.25 -7.11 15.74
C GLY A 36 0.63 -6.09 16.49
N ALA A 37 0.86 -4.94 15.88
CA ALA A 37 1.67 -3.87 16.48
C ALA A 37 1.03 -3.31 17.75
N TRP A 38 -0.30 -3.21 17.82
CA TRP A 38 -1.02 -2.76 19.02
C TRP A 38 -0.60 -3.53 20.29
N ARG A 39 -0.33 -4.84 20.17
CA ARG A 39 0.10 -5.72 21.27
C ARG A 39 1.56 -5.50 21.71
N LYS A 40 2.34 -4.71 20.96
CA LYS A 40 3.76 -4.43 21.21
C LYS A 40 4.02 -3.06 21.83
N ARG A 41 2.96 -2.30 22.09
CA ARG A 41 3.01 -1.02 22.81
C ARG A 41 3.48 -1.22 24.26
N PRO A 42 4.05 -0.17 24.90
CA PRO A 42 4.27 1.17 24.36
C PRO A 42 5.48 1.24 23.42
N PHE A 43 5.42 2.12 22.42
CA PHE A 43 6.54 2.47 21.55
C PHE A 43 7.31 3.65 22.11
N THR A 44 8.65 3.57 22.11
CA THR A 44 9.52 4.63 22.63
C THR A 44 9.75 5.76 21.63
N SER A 45 9.59 5.50 20.33
CA SER A 45 9.75 6.49 19.26
C SER A 45 8.94 6.10 18.02
N ARG A 46 8.79 7.04 17.08
CA ARG A 46 8.23 6.77 15.75
C ARG A 46 9.00 5.67 15.03
N ASP A 47 10.33 5.66 15.16
CA ASP A 47 11.19 4.65 14.54
C ASP A 47 10.98 3.27 15.15
N ALA A 48 10.70 3.19 16.46
CA ALA A 48 10.36 1.93 17.12
C ALA A 48 9.01 1.37 16.62
N LEU A 49 8.01 2.25 16.45
CA LEU A 49 6.74 1.88 15.82
C LEU A 49 6.94 1.38 14.39
N TYR A 50 7.67 2.15 13.56
CA TYR A 50 7.97 1.79 12.17
C TYR A 50 8.67 0.42 12.08
N ARG A 51 9.75 0.21 12.85
CA ARG A 51 10.46 -1.08 12.87
C ARG A 51 9.57 -2.22 13.31
N THR A 52 8.67 -2.00 14.28
CA THR A 52 7.73 -3.02 14.73
C THR A 52 6.76 -3.42 13.61
N LEU A 53 6.19 -2.45 12.89
CA LEU A 53 5.31 -2.71 11.75
C LEU A 53 6.04 -3.50 10.65
N CYS A 54 7.26 -3.07 10.27
CA CYS A 54 8.08 -3.77 9.29
C CYS A 54 8.43 -5.20 9.74
N THR A 55 8.80 -5.38 11.01
CA THR A 55 9.14 -6.71 11.56
C THR A 55 7.94 -7.65 11.45
N ILE A 56 6.74 -7.19 11.87
CA ILE A 56 5.51 -8.00 11.77
C ILE A 56 5.20 -8.35 10.31
N MET A 57 5.39 -7.42 9.37
CA MET A 57 5.19 -7.66 7.95
C MET A 57 6.17 -8.70 7.39
N TYR A 58 7.47 -8.54 7.63
CA TYR A 58 8.52 -9.41 7.08
C TYR A 58 8.57 -10.80 7.73
N GLU A 59 8.21 -10.91 9.01
CA GLU A 59 8.18 -12.18 9.74
C GLU A 59 6.86 -12.95 9.57
N ALA A 60 5.84 -12.34 8.95
CA ALA A 60 4.59 -13.02 8.66
C ALA A 60 4.80 -14.23 7.73
N PRO A 61 4.00 -15.29 7.84
CA PRO A 61 4.04 -16.41 6.89
C PRO A 61 3.91 -15.90 5.45
N GLY A 62 4.57 -16.57 4.50
CA GLY A 62 4.58 -16.13 3.09
C GLY A 62 3.19 -15.92 2.51
N GLU A 63 2.20 -16.73 2.89
CA GLU A 63 0.80 -16.57 2.50
C GLU A 63 0.21 -15.21 2.92
N ARG A 64 0.54 -14.71 4.11
CA ARG A 64 0.10 -13.40 4.60
C ARG A 64 0.79 -12.25 3.86
N GLN A 65 2.05 -12.44 3.47
CA GLN A 65 2.76 -11.46 2.65
C GLN A 65 2.15 -11.39 1.25
N VAL A 66 1.79 -12.54 0.66
CA VAL A 66 1.08 -12.60 -0.61
C VAL A 66 -0.32 -11.98 -0.50
N GLU A 67 -1.07 -12.25 0.57
CA GLU A 67 -2.38 -11.61 0.83
C GLU A 67 -2.26 -10.08 0.88
N LEU A 68 -1.22 -9.56 1.53
CA LEU A 68 -0.93 -8.12 1.55
C LEU A 68 -0.69 -7.58 0.13
N LEU A 69 0.12 -8.27 -0.68
CA LEU A 69 0.38 -7.86 -2.07
C LEU A 69 -0.91 -7.90 -2.90
N GLN A 70 -1.74 -8.93 -2.72
CA GLN A 70 -3.03 -9.08 -3.42
C GLN A 70 -4.07 -8.04 -3.02
N ALA A 71 -3.96 -7.45 -1.83
CA ALA A 71 -4.85 -6.38 -1.40
C ALA A 71 -4.61 -5.05 -2.15
N HIS A 72 -3.47 -4.90 -2.83
CA HIS A 72 -3.17 -3.69 -3.57
C HIS A 72 -3.96 -3.64 -4.89
N PRO A 73 -4.57 -2.49 -5.24
CA PRO A 73 -5.16 -2.33 -6.55
C PRO A 73 -4.07 -2.26 -7.63
N ASP A 74 -4.36 -2.79 -8.81
CA ASP A 74 -3.48 -2.62 -9.97
C ASP A 74 -3.23 -1.13 -10.28
N LEU A 75 -1.99 -0.80 -10.64
CA LEU A 75 -1.66 0.49 -11.24
C LEU A 75 -2.41 0.66 -12.55
N VAL A 76 -3.14 1.76 -12.72
CA VAL A 76 -3.97 1.99 -13.92
C VAL A 76 -5.01 0.86 -14.14
N GLY A 77 -5.40 0.17 -13.07
CA GLY A 77 -6.38 -0.91 -13.11
C GLY A 77 -7.82 -0.42 -13.25
N ARG A 78 -8.76 -1.37 -13.28
CA ARG A 78 -10.20 -1.07 -13.33
C ARG A 78 -10.65 -0.09 -12.24
N ALA A 79 -10.14 -0.23 -11.02
CA ALA A 79 -10.46 0.68 -9.92
C ALA A 79 -9.94 2.11 -10.16
N ALA A 80 -8.75 2.26 -10.77
CA ALA A 80 -8.20 3.55 -11.14
C ALA A 80 -9.04 4.21 -12.24
N LEU A 81 -9.40 3.46 -13.28
CA LEU A 81 -10.21 3.94 -14.40
C LEU A 81 -11.66 4.26 -13.99
N ALA A 82 -12.22 3.52 -13.03
CA ALA A 82 -13.54 3.75 -12.48
C ALA A 82 -13.57 4.83 -11.37
N GLY A 83 -12.41 5.34 -10.94
CA GLY A 83 -12.32 6.31 -9.85
C GLY A 83 -12.71 5.74 -8.48
N THR A 84 -12.59 4.43 -8.27
CA THR A 84 -12.99 3.71 -7.05
C THR A 84 -11.82 3.32 -6.14
N LEU A 85 -10.63 3.87 -6.38
CA LEU A 85 -9.45 3.69 -5.53
C LEU A 85 -9.68 4.29 -4.13
N SER A 86 -8.95 3.76 -3.14
CA SER A 86 -8.83 4.41 -1.84
C SER A 86 -8.25 5.84 -2.00
N PRO A 87 -8.52 6.76 -1.06
CA PRO A 87 -7.96 8.11 -1.12
C PRO A 87 -6.42 8.13 -1.16
N SER A 88 -5.76 7.21 -0.44
CA SER A 88 -4.31 7.00 -0.48
C SER A 88 -3.86 6.60 -1.89
N SER A 89 -4.40 5.49 -2.42
CA SER A 89 -4.07 4.99 -3.75
C SER A 89 -4.31 6.03 -4.87
N THR A 90 -5.37 6.83 -4.75
CA THR A 90 -5.68 7.90 -5.71
C THR A 90 -4.57 8.97 -5.73
N GLY A 91 -4.18 9.47 -4.56
CA GLY A 91 -3.12 10.48 -4.43
C GLY A 91 -1.77 9.96 -4.91
N GLU A 92 -1.47 8.69 -4.64
CA GLU A 92 -0.23 8.05 -5.04
C GLU A 92 -0.11 7.85 -6.55
N GLN A 93 -1.17 7.34 -7.20
CA GLN A 93 -1.18 7.20 -8.66
C GLN A 93 -1.15 8.56 -9.38
N ALA A 94 -1.82 9.58 -8.84
CA ALA A 94 -1.73 10.94 -9.37
C ALA A 94 -0.30 11.53 -9.26
N ALA A 95 0.40 11.28 -8.15
CA ALA A 95 1.78 11.73 -7.95
C ALA A 95 2.79 11.06 -8.93
N ALA A 96 2.49 9.83 -9.34
CA ALA A 96 3.22 9.11 -10.39
C ALA A 96 2.89 9.58 -11.81
N GLY A 97 1.88 10.45 -11.99
CA GLY A 97 1.41 10.93 -13.29
C GLY A 97 0.48 9.96 -14.02
N LEU A 98 -0.04 8.93 -13.34
CA LEU A 98 -0.88 7.89 -13.93
C LEU A 98 -2.32 8.35 -14.20
N ASN A 99 -2.70 9.54 -13.73
CA ASN A 99 -4.01 10.14 -13.98
C ASN A 99 -4.13 10.86 -15.33
N ARG A 100 -3.06 10.88 -16.13
CA ARG A 100 -2.97 11.62 -17.42
C ARG A 100 -2.42 10.74 -18.55
N LEU A 101 -2.72 9.45 -18.50
CA LEU A 101 -2.24 8.48 -19.49
C LEU A 101 -3.06 8.55 -20.78
N SER A 102 -2.39 8.35 -21.91
CA SER A 102 -3.05 8.14 -23.19
C SER A 102 -3.74 6.76 -23.22
N PRO A 103 -4.71 6.53 -24.13
CA PRO A 103 -5.30 5.21 -24.32
C PRO A 103 -4.28 4.11 -24.62
N GLU A 104 -3.21 4.43 -25.37
CA GLU A 104 -2.12 3.50 -25.70
C GLU A 104 -1.28 3.14 -24.48
N GLU A 105 -1.03 4.11 -23.60
CA GLU A 105 -0.33 3.88 -22.34
C GLU A 105 -1.17 3.03 -21.39
N ILE A 106 -2.48 3.30 -21.28
CA ILE A 106 -3.41 2.48 -20.50
C ILE A 106 -3.42 1.02 -21.01
N ALA A 107 -3.46 0.82 -22.34
CA ALA A 107 -3.39 -0.51 -22.93
C ALA A 107 -2.05 -1.21 -22.60
N THR A 108 -0.95 -0.46 -22.58
CA THR A 108 0.37 -0.97 -22.19
C THR A 108 0.40 -1.42 -20.74
N PHE A 109 -0.08 -0.59 -19.81
CA PHE A 109 -0.20 -0.96 -18.39
C PHE A 109 -1.10 -2.19 -18.19
N THR A 110 -2.24 -2.23 -18.89
CA THR A 110 -3.17 -3.37 -18.83
C THR A 110 -2.49 -4.68 -19.23
N ARG A 111 -1.75 -4.68 -20.34
CA ARG A 111 -1.01 -5.85 -20.82
C ARG A 111 0.09 -6.27 -19.85
N LEU A 112 0.84 -5.31 -19.31
CA LEU A 112 1.94 -5.58 -18.38
C LEU A 112 1.44 -6.11 -17.03
N ASN A 113 0.36 -5.55 -16.48
CA ASN A 113 -0.31 -6.08 -15.28
C ASN A 113 -0.79 -7.52 -15.51
N ALA A 114 -1.43 -7.79 -16.65
CA ALA A 114 -1.91 -9.15 -16.96
C ALA A 114 -0.75 -10.16 -17.00
N ALA A 115 0.34 -9.84 -17.71
CA ALA A 115 1.51 -10.70 -17.80
C ALA A 115 2.20 -10.91 -16.43
N TYR A 116 2.30 -9.85 -15.62
CA TYR A 116 2.88 -9.94 -14.28
C TYR A 116 2.03 -10.82 -13.36
N THR A 117 0.72 -10.59 -13.33
CA THR A 117 -0.21 -11.35 -12.48
C THR A 117 -0.30 -12.82 -12.90
N GLU A 118 -0.24 -13.12 -14.21
CA GLU A 118 -0.17 -14.51 -14.70
C GLU A 118 1.07 -15.24 -14.15
N ARG A 119 2.22 -14.55 -14.13
CA ARG A 119 3.50 -15.12 -13.67
C ARG A 119 3.60 -15.22 -12.15
N PHE A 120 3.24 -14.16 -11.42
CA PHE A 120 3.52 -14.03 -9.98
C PHE A 120 2.30 -14.23 -9.08
N ARG A 121 1.08 -14.23 -9.64
CA ARG A 121 -0.20 -14.45 -8.93
C ARG A 121 -0.57 -13.38 -7.89
N PHE A 122 0.06 -12.21 -7.98
CA PHE A 122 -0.32 -10.99 -7.25
C PHE A 122 0.00 -9.75 -8.11
N PRO A 123 -0.62 -8.59 -7.81
CA PRO A 123 -0.41 -7.33 -8.53
C PRO A 123 1.04 -6.85 -8.53
N PHE A 124 1.42 -6.08 -9.55
CA PHE A 124 2.69 -5.36 -9.52
C PHE A 124 2.60 -4.18 -8.53
N VAL A 125 3.36 -4.26 -7.44
CA VAL A 125 3.40 -3.24 -6.40
C VAL A 125 4.72 -2.47 -6.45
N ILE A 126 4.63 -1.15 -6.43
CA ILE A 126 5.76 -0.22 -6.37
C ILE A 126 5.34 1.04 -5.61
N CYS A 127 6.30 1.71 -4.97
CA CYS A 127 6.05 3.01 -4.34
C CYS A 127 5.80 4.08 -5.42
N ALA A 128 4.54 4.30 -5.79
CA ALA A 128 4.16 5.21 -6.87
C ALA A 128 4.59 6.66 -6.60
N ARG A 129 4.61 7.10 -5.34
CA ARG A 129 5.07 8.46 -4.97
C ARG A 129 6.54 8.73 -5.30
N GLU A 130 7.36 7.68 -5.30
CA GLU A 130 8.80 7.76 -5.55
C GLU A 130 9.18 7.41 -6.98
N ASN A 131 8.20 7.02 -7.81
CA ASN A 131 8.45 6.57 -9.17
C ASN A 131 7.63 7.38 -10.17
N LYS A 132 8.23 7.69 -11.32
CA LYS A 132 7.52 8.23 -12.47
C LYS A 132 7.11 7.11 -13.40
N LYS A 133 6.14 7.39 -14.27
CA LYS A 133 5.61 6.47 -15.27
C LYS A 133 6.70 5.65 -15.97
N GLU A 134 7.78 6.30 -16.39
CA GLU A 134 8.90 5.65 -17.10
C GLU A 134 9.61 4.62 -16.21
N SER A 135 9.85 4.97 -14.94
CA SER A 135 10.45 4.07 -13.94
C SER A 135 9.53 2.89 -13.60
N ILE A 136 8.22 3.12 -13.55
CA ILE A 136 7.23 2.05 -13.33
C ILE A 136 7.24 1.07 -14.51
N LEU A 137 7.22 1.58 -15.75
CA LEU A 137 7.30 0.74 -16.95
C LEU A 137 8.62 -0.06 -17.01
N ALA A 138 9.75 0.55 -16.65
CA ALA A 138 11.02 -0.16 -16.52
C ALA A 138 10.97 -1.24 -15.43
N GLY A 139 10.27 -0.97 -14.33
CA GLY A 139 10.06 -1.93 -13.24
C GLY A 139 9.33 -3.20 -13.67
N PHE A 140 8.35 -3.09 -14.57
CA PHE A 140 7.70 -4.27 -15.17
C PHE A 140 8.67 -5.12 -16.00
N ALA A 141 9.57 -4.48 -16.77
CA ALA A 141 10.49 -5.19 -17.66
C ALA A 141 11.58 -5.99 -16.91
N LEU A 142 11.89 -5.59 -15.67
CA LEU A 142 12.94 -6.20 -14.85
C LEU A 142 12.46 -7.41 -14.02
N ARG A 143 11.16 -7.73 -14.03
CA ARG A 143 10.58 -8.76 -13.14
C ARG A 143 9.96 -9.93 -13.88
#